data_AF-A0A250IC27-F1
#
_entry.id   AF-A0A250IC27-F1
#
_cell.length_a   1.000
_cell.length_b   1.000
_cell.length_c   1.000
_cell.angle_alpha   90.00
_cell.angle_beta   90.00
_cell.angle_gamma   90.00
#
_symmetry.space_group_name_H-M   'P 1'
#
loop_
_entity.id
_entity.type
_entity.pdbx_description
1 polymer ?
#
loop_
_entity_poly.entity_id
_entity_poly.type
_entity_poly.pdbx_seq_one_letter_code
_entity_poly.pdbx_strand_id
1 'polypeptide(L)'
;MNEENPPVAPRRVLLLDYLMGMRDNMPRQLLLHMGEINIARMVAFIDGFRACQDVNGFHDEEYGRFSDWLRDVKQEFPTDGWDAKCLYDCDGDHERAIARFLGFVAEFVASRERGHRGG
;
A
#
# COMPACT_ATOMS: atom_id res chain seq x y z
N MET A 1 35.52 21.48 -19.26
CA MET A 1 34.20 21.90 -18.74
C MET A 1 33.44 20.61 -18.49
N ASN A 2 33.30 20.21 -17.23
CA ASN A 2 32.55 19.01 -16.88
C ASN A 2 31.10 19.44 -16.65
N GLU A 3 30.18 18.96 -17.48
CA GLU A 3 28.74 19.04 -17.23
C GLU A 3 28.43 18.21 -15.99
N GLU A 4 28.29 18.90 -14.86
CA GLU A 4 27.75 18.33 -13.63
C GLU A 4 26.27 18.07 -13.90
N ASN A 5 25.94 16.81 -14.20
CA ASN A 5 24.58 16.34 -14.38
C ASN A 5 23.79 16.69 -13.09
N PRO A 6 22.68 17.43 -13.15
CA PRO A 6 21.95 17.80 -11.96
C PRO A 6 21.58 16.54 -11.16
N PRO A 7 21.63 16.58 -9.82
CA PRO A 7 21.24 15.44 -9.00
C PRO A 7 19.83 15.03 -9.39
N VAL A 8 19.68 13.82 -9.93
CA VAL A 8 18.36 13.22 -10.18
C VAL A 8 17.66 13.21 -8.83
N ALA A 9 16.63 14.05 -8.69
CA ALA A 9 15.85 14.12 -7.47
C ALA A 9 15.42 12.69 -7.11
N PRO A 10 15.63 12.22 -5.87
CA PRO A 10 15.30 10.86 -5.50
C PRO A 10 13.84 10.61 -5.86
N ARG A 11 13.62 9.58 -6.69
CA ARG A 11 12.29 9.20 -7.15
C ARG A 11 11.48 8.88 -5.90
N ARG A 12 10.52 9.75 -5.56
CA ARG A 12 9.66 9.59 -4.39
C ARG A 12 8.84 8.33 -4.62
N VAL A 13 9.17 7.27 -3.88
CA VAL A 13 8.46 5.99 -3.97
C VAL A 13 7.20 6.12 -3.13
N LEU A 14 6.05 6.07 -3.78
CA LEU A 14 4.74 6.06 -3.12
C LEU A 14 4.48 4.67 -2.59
N LEU A 15 3.85 4.59 -1.41
CA LEU A 15 3.54 3.30 -0.79
C LEU A 15 2.60 2.48 -1.68
N LEU A 16 1.63 3.12 -2.36
CA LEU A 16 0.73 2.41 -3.26
C LEU A 16 1.44 1.78 -4.46
N ASP A 17 2.48 2.41 -5.01
CA ASP A 17 3.28 1.82 -6.09
C ASP A 17 4.01 0.57 -5.61
N TYR A 18 4.54 0.60 -4.39
CA TYR A 18 5.20 -0.56 -3.79
C TYR A 18 4.22 -1.70 -3.53
N LEU A 19 3.02 -1.39 -3.02
CA LEU A 19 1.95 -2.37 -2.79
C LEU A 19 1.43 -2.97 -4.11
N MET A 20 1.30 -2.17 -5.17
CA MET A 20 0.97 -2.67 -6.51
C MET A 20 2.04 -3.62 -7.04
N GLY A 21 3.32 -3.27 -6.89
CA GLY A 21 4.42 -4.16 -7.23
C GLY A 21 4.39 -5.47 -6.45
N MET A 22 4.04 -5.43 -5.16
CA MET A 22 3.89 -6.62 -4.33
C MET A 22 2.75 -7.53 -4.81
N ARG A 23 1.62 -6.94 -5.21
CA ARG A 23 0.47 -7.65 -5.77
C ARG A 23 0.83 -8.38 -7.06
N ASP A 24 1.51 -7.72 -7.99
CA ASP A 24 1.83 -8.29 -9.31
C ASP A 24 2.87 -9.42 -9.21
N ASN A 25 3.58 -9.53 -8.08
CA ASN A 25 4.61 -10.54 -7.83
C ASN A 25 4.23 -11.59 -6.77
N MET A 26 2.94 -11.66 -6.40
CA MET A 26 2.36 -12.72 -5.54
C MET A 26 2.38 -14.10 -6.22
N PRO A 27 2.62 -15.22 -5.50
CA PRO A 27 2.90 -15.37 -4.06
C PRO A 27 4.41 -15.45 -3.70
N ARG A 28 5.30 -15.51 -4.70
CA ARG A 28 6.72 -15.81 -4.48
C ARG A 28 7.49 -14.70 -3.76
N GLN A 29 7.11 -13.42 -3.94
CA GLN A 29 7.83 -12.29 -3.34
C GLN A 29 7.39 -11.96 -1.91
N LEU A 30 6.16 -12.29 -1.52
CA LEU A 30 5.67 -12.09 -0.15
C LEU A 30 6.44 -12.97 0.86
N LEU A 31 6.71 -14.23 0.48
CA LEU A 31 7.59 -15.14 1.22
C LEU A 31 9.04 -14.62 1.31
N LEU A 32 9.56 -14.00 0.24
CA LEU A 32 10.93 -13.49 0.20
C LEU A 32 11.12 -12.19 1.01
N HIS A 33 10.09 -11.35 1.10
CA HIS A 33 10.16 -10.06 1.80
C HIS A 33 9.74 -10.13 3.28
N MET A 34 8.80 -11.01 3.66
CA MET A 34 8.27 -11.07 5.04
C MET A 34 8.63 -12.37 5.78
N GLY A 35 9.21 -13.36 5.10
CA GLY A 35 9.36 -14.70 5.64
C GLY A 35 8.01 -15.40 5.70
N GLU A 36 7.47 -15.60 6.90
CA GLU A 36 6.12 -16.14 7.10
C GLU A 36 5.05 -15.10 6.72
N ILE A 37 4.08 -15.51 5.91
CA ILE A 37 2.95 -14.66 5.49
C ILE A 37 2.08 -14.37 6.71
N ASN A 38 2.16 -13.14 7.21
CA ASN A 38 1.43 -12.71 8.39
C ASN A 38 0.95 -11.26 8.21
N ILE A 39 -0.35 -11.05 8.39
CA ILE A 39 -0.98 -9.73 8.18
C ILE A 39 -0.43 -8.67 9.14
N ALA A 40 -0.06 -9.03 10.38
CA ALA A 40 0.54 -8.10 11.33
C ALA A 40 1.93 -7.63 10.86
N ARG A 41 2.69 -8.49 10.17
CA ARG A 41 3.96 -8.07 9.55
C ARG A 41 3.73 -7.12 8.39
N MET A 42 2.66 -7.31 7.61
CA MET A 42 2.28 -6.39 6.55
C MET A 42 1.88 -5.02 7.10
N VAL A 43 1.09 -4.98 8.18
CA VAL A 43 0.76 -3.74 8.90
C VAL A 43 2.02 -3.04 9.40
N ALA A 44 2.90 -3.75 10.10
CA ALA A 44 4.15 -3.20 10.61
C ALA A 44 5.07 -2.67 9.49
N PHE A 45 5.10 -3.35 8.34
CA PHE A 45 5.84 -2.89 7.17
C PHE A 45 5.28 -1.57 6.63
N ILE A 46 3.96 -1.48 6.46
CA ILE A 46 3.28 -0.25 6.01
C ILE A 46 3.53 0.91 6.98
N ASP A 47 3.38 0.67 8.28
CA ASP A 47 3.58 1.70 9.30
C ASP A 47 5.05 2.16 9.34
N GLY A 48 5.99 1.22 9.26
CA GLY A 48 7.42 1.52 9.19
C GLY A 48 7.79 2.33 7.93
N PHE A 49 7.21 1.99 6.78
CA PHE A 49 7.42 2.73 5.53
C PHE A 49 6.93 4.17 5.67
N ARG A 50 5.73 4.37 6.22
CA ARG A 50 5.14 5.70 6.46
C ARG A 50 5.95 6.49 7.49
N ALA A 51 6.41 5.87 8.56
CA ALA A 51 7.27 6.52 9.55
C ALA A 51 8.60 6.98 8.92
N CYS A 52 9.21 6.15 8.07
CA CYS A 52 10.41 6.55 7.32
C CYS A 52 10.13 7.72 6.37
N GLN A 53 9.00 7.72 5.67
CA GLN A 53 8.60 8.84 4.81
C GLN A 53 8.46 10.13 5.62
N ASP A 54 7.77 10.08 6.76
CA ASP A 54 7.52 11.23 7.64
C ASP A 54 8.82 11.81 8.22
N VAL A 55 9.73 10.95 8.71
CA VAL A 55 11.07 11.35 9.20
C VAL A 55 11.89 12.05 8.11
N ASN A 56 11.69 11.69 6.84
CA ASN A 56 12.34 12.32 5.70
C ASN A 56 11.57 13.56 5.16
N GLY A 57 10.54 14.02 5.86
CA GLY A 57 9.73 15.17 5.46
C GLY A 57 8.87 14.90 4.22
N PHE A 58 8.60 13.63 3.90
CA PHE A 58 7.72 13.22 2.82
C PHE A 58 6.40 12.73 3.38
N HIS A 59 5.32 13.44 3.08
CA HIS A 59 3.98 12.99 3.43
C HIS A 59 3.33 12.34 2.21
N ASP A 60 3.04 11.04 2.29
CA ASP A 60 2.34 10.30 1.25
C ASP A 60 0.83 10.57 1.33
N GLU A 61 0.41 11.69 0.78
CA GLU A 61 -1.02 12.07 0.67
C GLU A 61 -1.84 11.02 -0.10
N GLU A 62 -1.20 10.25 -0.98
CA GLU A 62 -1.88 9.25 -1.78
C GLU A 62 -2.33 8.07 -0.92
N TYR A 63 -1.47 7.61 -0.03
CA TYR A 63 -1.85 6.61 0.96
C TYR A 63 -2.94 7.13 1.92
N GLY A 64 -2.89 8.42 2.28
CA GLY A 64 -3.96 9.07 3.05
C GLY A 64 -5.32 8.98 2.33
N ARG A 65 -5.36 9.38 1.05
CA ARG A 65 -6.56 9.27 0.21
C ARG A 65 -7.06 7.83 0.05
N PHE A 66 -6.16 6.86 -0.08
CA PHE A 66 -6.53 5.44 -0.09
C PHE A 66 -7.16 5.01 1.24
N SER A 67 -6.59 5.43 2.37
CA SER A 67 -7.10 5.08 3.70
C SER A 67 -8.50 5.66 3.93
N ASP A 68 -8.72 6.91 3.53
CA ASP A 68 -10.04 7.55 3.58
C ASP A 68 -11.03 6.86 2.64
N TRP A 69 -10.63 6.51 1.41
CA TRP A 69 -11.49 5.76 0.49
C TRP A 69 -11.86 4.37 1.03
N LEU A 70 -10.91 3.66 1.65
CA LEU A 70 -11.16 2.36 2.24
C LEU A 70 -12.14 2.43 3.42
N ARG A 71 -12.05 3.51 4.22
CA ARG A 71 -12.99 3.79 5.32
C ARG A 71 -14.36 4.23 4.83
N ASP A 72 -14.41 5.26 3.99
CA ASP A 72 -15.64 6.01 3.72
C ASP A 72 -16.43 5.43 2.55
N VAL A 73 -15.75 4.86 1.54
CA VAL A 73 -16.40 4.27 0.35
C VAL A 73 -16.57 2.77 0.51
N LYS A 74 -15.51 2.06 0.90
CA LYS A 74 -15.58 0.59 1.02
C LYS A 74 -16.15 0.14 2.35
N GLN A 75 -16.08 0.98 3.39
CA GLN A 75 -16.46 0.61 4.76
C GLN A 75 -15.69 -0.62 5.28
N GLU A 76 -14.45 -0.76 4.79
CA GLU A 76 -13.55 -1.89 5.07
C GLU A 76 -12.44 -1.50 6.07
N PHE A 77 -12.53 -0.30 6.65
CA PHE A 77 -11.62 0.21 7.68
C PHE A 77 -12.39 0.46 8.98
N PRO A 78 -12.70 -0.58 9.78
CA PRO A 78 -13.30 -0.38 11.09
C PRO A 78 -12.30 0.30 12.05
N THR A 79 -12.77 0.67 13.24
CA THR A 79 -11.95 1.31 14.29
C THR A 79 -10.68 0.52 14.62
N ASP A 80 -10.73 -0.81 14.51
CA ASP A 80 -9.60 -1.70 14.80
C ASP A 80 -8.58 -1.84 13.64
N GLY A 81 -8.83 -1.21 12.48
CA GLY A 81 -7.98 -1.30 11.30
C GLY A 81 -8.50 -2.26 10.22
N TRP A 82 -7.98 -2.09 9.00
CA TRP A 82 -8.36 -2.93 7.84
C TRP A 82 -7.94 -4.40 8.01
N ASP A 83 -6.87 -4.65 8.76
CA ASP A 83 -6.24 -5.94 8.95
C ASP A 83 -7.11 -6.88 9.79
N ALA A 84 -7.68 -6.38 10.90
CA ALA A 84 -8.59 -7.15 11.73
C ALA A 84 -9.81 -7.63 10.94
N LYS A 85 -10.40 -6.74 10.12
CA LYS A 85 -11.55 -7.08 9.27
C LYS A 85 -11.18 -8.04 8.15
N CYS A 86 -10.10 -7.78 7.42
CA CYS A 86 -9.67 -8.65 6.33
C CYS A 86 -9.35 -10.06 6.84
N LEU A 87 -8.75 -10.17 8.02
CA LEU A 87 -8.43 -11.47 8.63
C LEU A 87 -9.70 -12.22 9.06
N TYR A 88 -10.66 -11.52 9.67
CA TYR A 88 -11.95 -12.10 10.04
C TYR A 88 -12.72 -12.60 8.80
N ASP A 89 -12.84 -11.76 7.77
CA ASP A 89 -13.55 -12.07 6.53
C ASP A 89 -12.86 -13.17 5.69
N CYS A 90 -11.59 -13.50 6.00
CA CYS A 90 -10.82 -14.55 5.35
C CYS A 90 -10.63 -15.79 6.23
N ASP A 91 -11.46 -15.98 7.27
CA ASP A 91 -11.41 -17.15 8.17
C ASP A 91 -10.05 -17.35 8.86
N GLY A 92 -9.31 -16.27 9.12
CA GLY A 92 -7.96 -16.33 9.68
C GLY A 92 -6.85 -16.60 8.67
N ASP A 93 -7.16 -16.70 7.37
CA ASP A 93 -6.17 -16.87 6.31
C ASP A 93 -5.45 -15.55 6.02
N HIS A 94 -4.23 -15.43 6.53
CA HIS A 94 -3.39 -14.26 6.36
C HIS A 94 -3.04 -13.97 4.90
N GLU A 95 -2.81 -15.00 4.07
CA GLU A 95 -2.46 -14.81 2.67
C GLU A 95 -3.64 -14.22 1.90
N ARG A 96 -4.84 -14.80 2.10
CA ARG A 96 -6.07 -14.28 1.49
C ARG A 96 -6.41 -12.88 2.00
N ALA A 97 -6.18 -12.59 3.28
CA ALA A 97 -6.41 -11.28 3.85
C ALA A 97 -5.48 -10.21 3.25
N ILE A 98 -4.19 -10.53 3.09
CA ILE A 98 -3.22 -9.65 2.40
C ILE A 98 -3.61 -9.49 0.93
N ALA A 99 -3.95 -10.58 0.24
CA ALA A 99 -4.38 -10.53 -1.16
C ALA A 99 -5.62 -9.65 -1.35
N ARG A 100 -6.57 -9.71 -0.41
CA ARG A 100 -7.77 -8.86 -0.40
C ARG A 100 -7.40 -7.39 -0.24
N PHE A 101 -6.54 -7.06 0.73
CA PHE A 101 -6.04 -5.70 0.92
C PHE A 101 -5.34 -5.15 -0.33
N LEU A 102 -4.46 -5.95 -0.93
CA LEU A 102 -3.80 -5.59 -2.19
C LEU A 102 -4.80 -5.43 -3.35
N GLY A 103 -5.90 -6.19 -3.33
CA GLY A 103 -7.04 -5.99 -4.23
C GLY A 103 -7.68 -4.60 -4.08
N PHE A 104 -7.86 -4.12 -2.86
CA PHE A 104 -8.38 -2.76 -2.60
C PHE A 104 -7.42 -1.68 -3.10
N VAL A 105 -6.11 -1.87 -2.92
CA VAL A 105 -5.10 -0.94 -3.46
C VAL A 105 -5.24 -0.83 -4.98
N ALA A 106 -5.34 -1.97 -5.67
CA ALA A 106 -5.51 -1.98 -7.12
C ALA A 106 -6.82 -1.35 -7.59
N GLU A 107 -7.91 -1.60 -6.87
CA GLU A 107 -9.20 -0.98 -7.16
C GLU A 107 -9.15 0.54 -7.01
N PHE A 108 -8.51 1.04 -5.95
CA PHE A 108 -8.32 2.47 -5.73
C PHE A 108 -7.50 3.10 -6.85
N VAL A 109 -6.35 2.52 -7.21
CA VAL A 109 -5.48 3.01 -8.30
C VAL A 109 -6.26 3.07 -9.62
N ALA A 110 -6.99 2.00 -9.96
CA ALA A 110 -7.82 1.97 -11.15
C ALA A 110 -8.98 2.98 -11.12
N SER A 111 -9.57 3.24 -9.95
CA SER A 111 -10.65 4.25 -9.79
C SER A 111 -10.14 5.67 -10.06
N ARG A 112 -8.90 5.98 -9.65
CA ARG A 112 -8.26 7.27 -9.90
C ARG A 112 -7.99 7.50 -11.39
N GLU A 113 -7.48 6.49 -12.09
CA GLU A 113 -7.17 6.60 -13.52
C GLU A 113 -8.42 6.88 -14.36
N ARG A 114 -9.58 6.36 -13.94
CA ARG A 114 -10.87 6.64 -14.57
C ARG A 114 -11.36 8.05 -14.28
N GLY A 115 -11.16 8.56 -13.06
CA GLY A 115 -11.48 9.94 -12.70
C GLY A 115 -10.63 10.98 -13.44
N HIS A 116 -9.37 10.65 -13.77
CA HIS A 116 -8.45 11.57 -14.44
C HIS A 116 -8.65 11.66 -15.97
N ARG A 117 -9.32 10.67 -16.59
CA ARG A 117 -9.64 10.68 -18.04
C ARG A 117 -10.98 11.34 -18.39
N GLY A 118 -11.74 11.81 -17.39
CA GLY A 118 -13.06 12.41 -17.56
C GLY A 118 -13.15 13.90 -17.25
N GLY A 119 -12.02 14.60 -17.13
CA GLY A 119 -11.93 16.05 -16.87
C GLY A 119 -11.45 16.84 -18.07
#